data_AF-A0A285KI52-F1
#
_entry.id   AF-A0A285KI52-F1
#
_cell.length_a   1.000
_cell.length_b   1.000
_cell.length_c   1.000
_cell.angle_alpha   90.00
_cell.angle_beta   90.00
_cell.angle_gamma   90.00
#
_symmetry.space_group_name_H-M   'P 1'
#
loop_
_entity.id
_entity.type
_entity.pdbx_description
1 polymer ?
#
loop_
_entity_poly.entity_id
_entity_poly.type
_entity_poly.pdbx_seq_one_letter_code
_entity_poly.pdbx_strand_id
1 'polypeptide(L)' 'MLLSSSFSPDGAGIVYARSGDGDQPDIFTARVDGSHVRPVTHTPRWESAPDWGPAIRRGR' A
#
# COMPACT_ATOMS: atom_id res chain seq x y z
N MET A 1 -12.94 -4.35 -1.91
CA MET A 1 -12.93 -3.68 -0.59
C MET A 1 -11.51 -3.34 -0.15
N LEU A 2 -11.32 -2.36 0.75
CA LEU A 2 -10.04 -2.11 1.43
C LEU A 2 -9.92 -3.08 2.61
N LEU A 3 -8.77 -3.75 2.73
CA LEU A 3 -8.57 -4.77 3.77
C LEU A 3 -7.68 -4.26 4.91
N SER A 4 -6.64 -3.52 4.57
CA SER A 4 -5.65 -2.99 5.51
C SER A 4 -4.85 -1.87 4.84
N SER A 5 -4.24 -1.01 5.65
CA SER A 5 -3.39 0.08 5.18
C SER A 5 -2.35 0.48 6.22
N SER A 6 -1.30 1.13 5.75
CA SER A 6 -0.26 1.77 6.56
C SER A 6 0.15 3.11 5.92
N PHE A 7 0.49 4.10 6.73
CA PHE A 7 1.00 5.38 6.26
C PHE A 7 2.50 5.31 5.99
N SER A 8 2.96 6.11 5.03
CA SER A 8 4.38 6.38 4.89
C SER A 8 4.93 7.09 6.14
N PRO A 9 6.21 6.89 6.50
CA PRO A 9 6.81 7.55 7.67
C PRO A 9 6.75 9.07 7.68
N ASP A 10 6.69 9.69 6.51
CA ASP A 10 6.55 11.14 6.32
C ASP A 10 5.09 11.60 6.21
N GLY A 11 4.12 10.68 6.26
CA GLY A 11 2.68 10.95 6.20
C GLY A 11 2.16 11.38 4.82
N ALA A 12 2.99 11.42 3.79
CA ALA A 12 2.60 11.88 2.46
C ALA A 12 1.86 10.81 1.62
N GLY A 13 1.98 9.54 1.99
CA GLY A 13 1.45 8.42 1.23
C GLY A 13 0.83 7.33 2.11
N ILE A 14 0.10 6.44 1.44
CA ILE A 14 -0.51 5.25 2.03
C ILE A 14 -0.19 4.03 1.18
N VAL A 15 0.11 2.92 1.83
CA VAL A 15 0.12 1.59 1.20
C VAL A 15 -1.12 0.86 1.70
N TYR A 16 -1.82 0.16 0.82
CA TYR A 16 -3.06 -0.52 1.18
C TYR A 16 -3.30 -1.75 0.32
N ALA A 17 -4.00 -2.72 0.91
CA ALA A 17 -4.49 -3.88 0.18
C ALA A 17 -5.90 -3.62 -0.35
N ARG A 18 -6.11 -3.90 -1.64
CA ARG A 18 -7.40 -3.76 -2.31
C ARG A 18 -7.73 -5.05 -3.06
N SER A 19 -8.91 -5.58 -2.79
CA SER A 19 -9.53 -6.66 -3.59
C SER A 19 -10.65 -6.07 -4.45
N GLY A 20 -10.70 -6.48 -5.72
CA GLY A 20 -11.83 -6.26 -6.62
C GLY A 20 -12.94 -7.30 -6.39
N ASP A 21 -14.08 -7.17 -7.08
CA ASP A 21 -15.14 -8.19 -6.97
C ASP A 21 -14.68 -9.51 -7.59
N GLY A 22 -14.32 -10.48 -6.74
CA GLY A 22 -13.90 -11.82 -7.14
C GLY A 22 -12.39 -12.05 -7.24
N ASP A 23 -11.57 -11.01 -7.05
CA ASP A 23 -10.11 -11.11 -7.18
C ASP A 23 -9.39 -11.23 -5.83
N GLN A 24 -8.22 -11.88 -5.85
CA GLN A 24 -7.31 -11.86 -4.71
C GLN A 24 -6.83 -10.41 -4.44
N PRO A 25 -6.59 -10.03 -3.18
CA PRO A 25 -6.13 -8.69 -2.87
C PRO A 25 -4.70 -8.47 -3.35
N ASP A 26 -4.47 -7.30 -3.95
CA ASP A 26 -3.17 -6.79 -4.32
C ASP A 26 -2.80 -5.55 -3.49
N ILE A 27 -1.51 -5.26 -3.41
CA ILE A 27 -0.97 -4.09 -2.72
C ILE A 27 -0.85 -2.91 -3.69
N PHE A 28 -1.32 -1.76 -3.23
CA PHE A 28 -1.25 -0.49 -3.94
C PHE A 28 -0.61 0.57 -3.05
N THR A 29 -0.05 1.60 -3.68
CA THR A 29 0.33 2.85 -3.04
C THR A 29 -0.50 4.00 -3.61
N ALA A 30 -0.73 5.02 -2.80
CA ALA A 30 -1.30 6.30 -3.24
C ALA A 30 -0.76 7.45 -2.38
N ARG A 31 -0.98 8.69 -2.82
CA ARG A 31 -0.86 9.85 -1.94
C ARG A 31 -2.01 9.90 -0.95
N VAL A 32 -1.81 10.60 0.16
CA VAL A 32 -2.84 10.75 1.21
C VAL A 32 -4.12 11.43 0.71
N ASP A 33 -4.03 12.24 -0.35
CA ASP A 33 -5.18 12.86 -1.02
C ASP A 33 -5.93 11.89 -1.97
N GLY A 34 -5.50 10.63 -2.05
CA GLY A 34 -6.06 9.60 -2.92
C GLY A 34 -5.55 9.65 -4.37
N SER A 35 -4.69 10.61 -4.72
CA SER A 35 -4.10 10.71 -6.05
C SER A 35 -2.92 9.74 -6.23
N HIS A 36 -2.47 9.59 -7.49
CA HIS A 36 -1.25 8.84 -7.82
C HIS A 36 -1.27 7.37 -7.38
N VAL A 37 -2.41 6.70 -7.52
CA VAL A 37 -2.55 5.27 -7.25
C VAL A 37 -1.61 4.45 -8.15
N ARG A 38 -0.83 3.54 -7.56
CA ARG A 38 0.10 2.64 -8.28
C ARG A 38 0.06 1.23 -7.69
N PRO A 39 -0.03 0.17 -8.52
CA PRO A 39 0.11 -1.20 -8.05
C PRO A 39 1.56 -1.47 -7.60
N VAL A 40 1.71 -2.23 -6.52
CA VAL A 40 2.99 -2.75 -6.00
C VAL A 40 3.11 -4.24 -6.31
N THR A 41 2.01 -4.98 -6.16
CA THR A 41 1.89 -6.39 -6.54
C THR A 41 0.83 -6.56 -7.61
N HIS A 42 0.96 -7.65 -8.35
CA HIS A 42 -0.08 -8.16 -9.24
C HIS A 42 0.18 -9.65 -9.44
N THR A 43 -0.32 -10.46 -8.51
CA THR A 43 -0.01 -11.90 -8.46
C THR A 43 -1.24 -12.71 -8.07
N PRO A 44 -1.28 -14.03 -8.33
CA PRO A 44 -2.41 -14.87 -7.96
C PRO A 44 -2.46 -15.23 -6.46
N ARG A 45 -1.71 -14.51 -5.61
CA ARG A 45 -1.58 -14.79 -4.18
C ARG A 45 -2.40 -13.79 -3.37
N TRP A 46 -2.55 -14.09 -2.08
CA TRP A 46 -3.31 -13.25 -1.17
C TRP A 46 -2.39 -12.25 -0.48
N GLU A 47 -2.29 -11.04 -1.03
CA GLU A 47 -1.50 -9.97 -0.45
C GLU A 47 -2.40 -8.98 0.31
N SER A 48 -2.48 -9.11 1.64
CA SER A 48 -3.42 -8.31 2.44
C SER A 48 -2.86 -7.64 3.69
N ALA A 49 -1.54 -7.65 3.88
CA ALA A 49 -0.90 -7.09 5.06
C ALA A 49 0.32 -6.23 4.68
N PRO A 50 0.12 -5.11 3.95
CA PRO A 50 1.22 -4.24 3.63
C PRO A 50 1.67 -3.44 4.84
N ASP A 51 2.97 -3.16 4.89
CA ASP A 51 3.56 -2.17 5.78
C ASP A 51 4.49 -1.29 4.96
N TRP A 52 4.43 0.03 5.15
CA TRP A 52 5.34 0.96 4.48
C TRP A 52 6.76 0.85 5.07
N GLY A 53 6.86 0.37 6.31
CA GLY A 53 8.10 0.27 7.05
C GLY A 53 8.54 1.62 7.65
N PRO A 54 9.67 1.64 8.38
CA PRO A 54 10.15 2.81 9.10
C PRO A 54 10.81 3.85 8.18
N ALA A 55 10.99 5.07 8.69
CA ALA A 55 11.80 6.08 8.02
C ALA A 55 13.25 5.60 7.87
N ILE A 56 13.80 5.70 6.65
CA ILE A 56 15.23 5.47 6.43
C ILE A 56 15.99 6.65 7.03
N ARG A 57 16.69 6.42 8.15
CA ARG A 57 17.68 7.37 8.67
C ARG A 57 18.89 7.35 7.75
N ARG A 58 19.00 8.34 6.84
CA ARG A 58 20.27 8.58 6.14
C ARG A 58 21.25 9.20 7.14
N GLY A 59 22.26 8.44 7.55
CA GLY A 59 23.35 8.94 8.40
C GLY A 59 24.04 10.10 7.70
N ARG A 60 24.32 11.16 8.49
CA ARG A 60 25.29 12.19 8.08
C ARG A 60 26.69 11.60 8.09
#